data_AF-A0A3M1F013-F1
#
_entry.id   AF-A0A3M1F013-F1
#
_cell.length_a   1.000
_cell.length_b   1.000
_cell.length_c   1.000
_cell.angle_alpha   90.00
_cell.angle_beta   90.00
_cell.angle_gamma   90.00
#
_symmetry.space_group_name_H-M   'P 1'
#
loop_
_entity.id
_entity.type
_entity.pdbx_description
1 polymer ?
#
loop_
_entity_poly.entity_id
_entity_poly.type
_entity_poly.pdbx_seq_one_letter_code
_entity_poly.pdbx_strand_id
1 'polypeptide(L)' 'MSAVLQEAPSGLADVRTEIVNDFAINVATVNGSGSQTSNGVLLRALFKMGIPVSGKNLFPSNIQG' A
#
# COMPACT_ATOMS: atom_id res chain seq x y z
N MET A 1 3.99 -41.25 36.50
CA MET A 1 4.69 -40.46 35.48
C MET A 1 4.19 -40.90 34.12
N SER A 2 3.35 -40.11 33.45
CA SER A 2 3.29 -40.01 31.98
C SER A 2 2.09 -39.14 31.62
N ALA A 3 2.33 -37.84 31.46
CA ALA A 3 1.41 -36.93 30.81
C ALA A 3 2.22 -35.74 30.30
N VAL A 4 2.64 -35.82 29.04
CA VAL A 4 2.98 -34.66 28.23
C VAL A 4 2.81 -35.08 26.77
N LEU A 5 1.58 -34.93 26.27
CA LEU A 5 1.34 -34.77 24.84
C LEU A 5 1.55 -33.28 24.57
N GLN A 6 2.68 -32.96 23.96
CA GLN A 6 3.02 -31.63 23.50
C GLN A 6 2.39 -31.41 22.13
N GLU A 7 1.33 -30.60 22.06
CA GLU A 7 0.88 -30.00 20.79
C GLU A 7 1.85 -28.86 20.44
N ALA A 8 2.66 -29.07 19.40
CA ALA A 8 3.36 -27.97 18.73
C ALA A 8 2.57 -27.63 17.47
N PRO A 9 2.20 -26.34 17.25
CA PRO A 9 1.51 -25.96 16.03
C PRO A 9 2.45 -26.23 14.86
N SER A 10 1.99 -27.07 13.94
CA SER A 10 2.60 -27.29 12.66
C SER A 10 2.87 -25.93 12.02
N GLY A 11 4.16 -25.61 11.84
CA GLY A 11 4.59 -24.44 11.10
C GLY A 11 3.90 -24.44 9.75
N LEU A 12 2.91 -23.56 9.60
CA LEU A 12 2.39 -23.16 8.30
C LEU A 12 3.61 -22.62 7.56
N ALA A 13 4.11 -23.43 6.63
CA ALA A 13 5.14 -23.05 5.71
C ALA A 13 4.78 -21.65 5.18
N ASP A 14 5.67 -20.70 5.41
CA ASP A 14 5.66 -19.37 4.86
C ASP A 14 5.76 -19.53 3.33
N VAL A 15 4.62 -19.81 2.70
CA VAL A 15 4.43 -19.62 1.27
C VAL A 15 4.54 -18.12 1.11
N ARG A 16 5.78 -17.62 0.97
CA ARG A 16 6.06 -16.27 0.53
C ARG A 16 5.55 -16.19 -0.89
N THR A 17 4.25 -15.97 -1.03
CA THR A 17 3.64 -15.50 -2.24
C THR A 17 4.44 -14.26 -2.63
N GLU A 18 5.04 -14.32 -3.80
CA GLU A 18 5.82 -13.24 -4.35
C GLU A 18 4.93 -11.99 -4.36
N ILE A 19 5.31 -10.95 -3.59
CA ILE A 19 4.52 -9.73 -3.50
C ILE A 19 4.79 -8.93 -4.76
N VAL A 20 4.01 -9.22 -5.82
CA VAL A 20 4.18 -8.65 -7.16
C VAL A 20 3.74 -7.18 -7.28
N ASN A 21 3.23 -6.56 -6.21
CA ASN A 21 2.70 -5.18 -6.20
C ASN A 21 3.22 -4.34 -5.01
N ASP A 22 4.42 -4.64 -4.50
CA ASP A 22 5.07 -3.83 -3.46
C ASP A 22 5.89 -2.70 -4.08
N PHE A 23 5.24 -1.56 -4.35
CA PHE A 23 5.92 -0.38 -4.86
C PHE A 23 5.21 0.91 -4.44
N ALA A 24 5.95 2.03 -4.53
CA ALA A 24 5.43 3.37 -4.27
C ALA A 24 5.58 4.27 -5.50
N ILE A 25 4.55 5.05 -5.80
CA ILE A 25 4.57 6.09 -6.85
C ILE A 25 4.65 7.45 -6.17
N ASN A 26 5.74 8.18 -6.42
CA ASN A 26 5.90 9.57 -5.97
C ASN A 26 5.88 10.50 -7.18
N VAL A 27 4.98 11.48 -7.16
CA VAL A 27 4.85 12.47 -8.23
C VAL A 27 5.02 13.87 -7.63
N ALA A 28 5.97 14.64 -8.17
CA ALA A 28 6.21 16.03 -7.79
C ALA A 28 5.79 16.95 -8.93
N THR A 29 4.88 17.87 -8.64
CA THR A 29 4.33 18.83 -9.61
C THR A 29 4.28 20.22 -9.00
N VAL A 30 4.21 21.25 -9.83
CA VAL A 30 3.86 22.60 -9.37
C VAL A 30 2.46 22.63 -8.75
N ASN A 31 2.24 23.52 -7.79
CA ASN A 31 0.91 23.78 -7.22
C ASN A 31 -0.06 24.21 -8.34
N GLY A 32 -1.35 23.91 -8.18
CA GLY A 32 -2.37 24.24 -9.18
C GLY A 32 -2.42 23.34 -10.43
N SER A 33 -1.45 22.43 -10.61
CA SER A 33 -1.43 21.47 -11.75
C SER A 33 -2.52 20.39 -11.74
N GLY A 34 -3.35 20.34 -10.69
CA GLY A 34 -4.37 19.30 -10.53
C GLY A 34 -3.84 17.97 -9.98
N SER A 35 -2.62 17.93 -9.41
CA SER A 35 -1.99 16.72 -8.88
C SER A 35 -2.82 16.00 -7.81
N GLN A 36 -3.56 16.73 -6.98
CA GLN A 36 -4.52 16.14 -6.03
C GLN A 36 -5.62 15.34 -6.75
N THR A 37 -6.22 15.94 -7.77
CA THR A 37 -7.30 15.31 -8.55
C THR A 37 -6.76 14.09 -9.30
N SER A 38 -5.60 14.21 -9.94
CA SER A 38 -4.94 13.09 -10.64
C SER A 38 -4.58 11.94 -9.70
N ASN A 39 -4.09 12.23 -8.49
CA ASN A 39 -3.82 11.20 -7.49
C ASN A 39 -5.11 10.46 -7.09
N GLY A 40 -6.23 11.18 -6.95
CA GLY A 40 -7.54 10.56 -6.73
C GLY A 40 -7.99 9.64 -7.87
N VAL A 41 -7.72 10.00 -9.13
CA VAL A 41 -8.01 9.15 -10.29
C VAL A 41 -7.17 7.88 -10.26
N LEU A 42 -5.87 7.99 -9.97
CA LEU A 42 -4.97 6.83 -9.82
C LEU A 42 -5.43 5.88 -8.73
N LEU A 43 -5.73 6.40 -7.54
CA LEU A 43 -6.22 5.61 -6.41
C LEU A 43 -7.51 4.88 -6.76
N ARG A 44 -8.46 5.57 -7.41
CA ARG A 44 -9.73 4.96 -7.82
C ARG A 44 -9.54 3.89 -8.87
N ALA A 45 -8.63 4.07 -9.82
CA ALA A 45 -8.33 3.09 -10.86
C ALA A 45 -7.70 1.82 -10.27
N LEU A 46 -6.66 1.98 -9.45
CA LEU A 46 -5.98 0.87 -8.77
C LEU A 46 -6.94 0.08 -7.88
N PHE A 47 -7.78 0.78 -7.11
CA PHE A 47 -8.79 0.13 -6.27
C PHE A 47 -9.81 -0.66 -7.10
N LYS A 48 -10.28 -0.11 -8.23
CA LYS A 48 -11.19 -0.82 -9.15
C LYS A 48 -10.56 -2.04 -9.82
N MET A 49 -9.24 -2.08 -9.95
CA MET A 49 -8.50 -3.24 -10.45
C MET A 49 -8.25 -4.31 -9.37
N GLY A 50 -8.71 -4.09 -8.13
CA GLY A 50 -8.51 -5.01 -7.02
C GLY A 50 -7.12 -4.91 -6.38
N ILE A 51 -6.35 -3.88 -6.71
CA ILE A 51 -5.01 -3.66 -6.13
C ILE A 51 -5.19 -2.84 -4.84
N PRO A 52 -4.78 -3.37 -3.67
CA PRO A 52 -4.80 -2.61 -2.43
C PRO A 52 -3.82 -1.45 -2.53
N VAL A 53 -4.33 -0.23 -2.39
CA VAL A 53 -3.53 1.00 -2.56
C VAL A 53 -3.88 2.00 -1.47
N SER A 54 -2.89 2.79 -1.07
CA SER A 54 -3.08 3.98 -0.26
C SER A 54 -2.43 5.17 -0.96
N GLY A 55 -2.91 6.38 -0.68
CA GLY A 55 -2.34 7.59 -1.26
C GLY A 55 -2.34 8.73 -0.28
N LYS A 56 -1.33 9.59 -0.41
CA LYS A 56 -1.16 10.81 0.37
C LYS A 56 -0.87 11.95 -0.59
N ASN A 57 -1.49 13.10 -0.34
CA ASN A 57 -1.12 14.35 -1.00
C ASN A 57 -0.21 15.13 -0.06
N LEU A 58 0.90 15.64 -0.58
CA LEU A 58 1.85 16.45 0.15
C LEU A 58 1.84 17.84 -0.46
N PHE A 59 1.55 18.85 0.36
CA PHE A 59 1.57 20.25 -0.03
C PHE A 59 2.64 20.98 0.79
N PRO A 60 3.38 21.92 0.19
CA PRO A 60 4.30 22.77 0.94
C PRO A 60 3.53 23.62 1.95
N SER A 61 4.18 24.00 3.05
CA SER A 61 3.62 24.83 4.12
C SER A 61 3.24 26.25 3.67
N ASN A 62 3.78 26.71 2.54
CA ASN A 62 3.35 27.92 1.85
C ASN A 62 2.72 27.54 0.50
N ILE A 63 1.42 27.79 0.35
CA ILE A 63 0.61 27.33 -0.80
C ILE A 63 0.64 28.30 -1.99
N GLN A 64 1.69 29.12 -2.11
CA GLN A 64 1.83 30.01 -3.26
C GLN A 64 2.08 29.18 -4.53
N GLY A 65 1.19 29.37 -5.49
CA GLY A 65 1.13 28.73 -6.79
C GLY A 65 0.14 29.49 -7.66
#